data_AF-A0A1F5FM44-F1
#
_entry.id   AF-A0A1F5FM44-F1
#
_cell.length_a   1.000
_cell.length_b   1.000
_cell.length_c   1.000
_cell.angle_alpha   90.00
_cell.angle_beta   90.00
_cell.angle_gamma   90.00
#
_symmetry.space_group_name_H-M   'P 1'
#
loop_
_entity.id
_entity.type
_entity.pdbx_description
1 polymer ?
#
loop_
_entity_poly.entity_id
_entity_poly.type
_entity_poly.pdbx_seq_one_letter_code
_entity_poly.pdbx_strand_id
1 'polypeptide(L)'
;MKTSIKLIAVPDDACLVERLDLRVLMSKALKIEERLRKGVNPDDEQRRYHILCDRMEYLGSFIGMNKSVRSVELGIEYFELLLQIQARFPVEFRSARVSANFCPWSKITEQISLFENLVKRAGVSDRKEIQEKIRFYRDAEKNKLHILELQEQLITEDAEVNPEDGLISKFLSIPVSDKITSAKDVNSFMALRNQINTVIADMEKGIQTGVNFSDLAHNVITEILREFVYQGGRPMYLPVIYADGSKGKPLPIRCLKFRSEKLKALSKHPILNVGMMSGRHHEMDEVVKVYFFRNQEISIGKTAAESDEAAYVRAKEIFEKLRSEGIYRIAFFQTGFQPAVVGFYRALTEELLKREKSAPELEVIPHYYFGEEYEEGRVWS
;
A
#
# COMPACT_ATOMS: atom_id res chain seq x y z
N MET A 1 -5.35 -20.50 21.17
CA MET A 1 -5.18 -19.04 21.09
C MET A 1 -6.53 -18.41 21.41
N LYS A 2 -6.62 -17.56 22.42
CA LYS A 2 -7.88 -16.89 22.80
C LYS A 2 -7.81 -15.44 22.31
N THR A 3 -8.81 -15.01 21.56
CA THR A 3 -8.91 -13.65 21.01
C THR A 3 -9.93 -12.87 21.84
N SER A 4 -9.53 -11.72 22.36
CA SER A 4 -10.42 -10.75 23.00
C SER A 4 -10.77 -9.64 22.02
N ILE A 5 -11.96 -9.05 22.15
CA ILE A 5 -12.35 -7.89 21.34
C ILE A 5 -12.39 -6.66 22.23
N LYS A 6 -11.67 -5.62 21.83
CA LYS A 6 -11.65 -4.32 22.50
C LYS A 6 -12.32 -3.27 21.62
N LEU A 7 -13.31 -2.59 22.17
CA LEU A 7 -13.95 -1.44 21.53
C LEU A 7 -13.29 -0.15 21.98
N ILE A 8 -13.10 0.78 21.06
CA ILE A 8 -12.53 2.11 21.31
C ILE A 8 -13.46 3.16 20.70
N ALA A 9 -13.82 4.18 21.48
CA ALA A 9 -14.65 5.29 21.04
C ALA A 9 -13.77 6.52 20.77
N VAL A 10 -13.60 6.85 19.50
CA VAL A 10 -12.66 7.86 19.00
C VAL A 10 -13.41 9.15 18.66
N PRO A 11 -13.11 10.29 19.31
CA PRO A 11 -13.69 11.58 18.92
C PRO A 11 -13.09 12.10 17.60
N ASP A 12 -13.82 12.99 16.92
CA ASP A 12 -13.44 13.54 15.61
C ASP A 12 -12.05 14.22 15.61
N ASP A 13 -11.66 14.87 16.71
CA ASP A 13 -10.38 15.55 16.88
C ASP A 13 -9.20 14.58 17.11
N ALA A 14 -9.47 13.39 17.63
CA ALA A 14 -8.49 12.31 17.79
C ALA A 14 -8.37 11.40 16.55
N CYS A 15 -9.16 11.63 15.50
CA CYS A 15 -9.12 10.82 14.28
C CYS A 15 -7.89 11.05 13.40
N LEU A 16 -7.18 12.16 13.61
CA LEU A 16 -5.95 12.49 12.88
C LEU A 16 -4.74 12.14 13.75
N VAL A 17 -4.04 11.08 13.37
CA VAL A 17 -2.77 10.69 14.00
C VAL A 17 -1.68 10.86 12.96
N GLU A 18 -0.74 11.77 13.26
CA GLU A 18 0.32 12.20 12.34
C GLU A 18 -0.21 12.73 10.99
N ARG A 19 -0.36 11.85 9.99
CA ARG A 19 -0.89 12.14 8.64
C ARG A 19 -1.96 11.15 8.19
N LEU A 20 -2.32 10.20 9.03
CA LEU A 20 -3.36 9.22 8.76
C LEU A 20 -4.67 9.70 9.39
N ASP A 21 -5.68 9.89 8.54
CA ASP A 21 -7.01 10.31 8.97
C ASP A 21 -7.95 9.09 8.99
N LEU A 22 -8.34 8.68 10.20
CA LEU A 22 -9.25 7.57 10.41
C LEU A 22 -10.56 7.73 9.62
N ARG A 23 -11.07 8.95 9.48
CA ARG A 23 -12.33 9.23 8.76
C ARG A 23 -12.18 8.93 7.26
N VAL A 24 -11.01 9.23 6.70
CA VAL A 24 -10.70 8.93 5.30
C VAL A 24 -10.62 7.42 5.07
N LEU A 25 -9.98 6.69 5.99
CA LEU A 25 -9.89 5.23 5.91
C LEU A 25 -11.27 4.57 6.00
N MET A 26 -12.08 4.97 6.99
CA MET A 26 -13.46 4.49 7.14
C MET A 26 -14.31 4.80 5.89
N SER A 27 -14.21 6.01 5.35
CA SER A 27 -14.94 6.42 4.13
C SER A 27 -14.56 5.56 2.92
N LYS A 28 -13.26 5.29 2.74
CA LYS A 28 -12.77 4.41 1.67
C LYS A 28 -13.26 2.97 1.87
N ALA A 29 -13.22 2.45 3.10
CA ALA A 29 -13.66 1.10 3.41
C ALA A 29 -15.16 0.92 3.12
N LEU A 30 -16.01 1.89 3.47
CA LEU A 30 -17.44 1.86 3.15
C LEU A 30 -17.72 1.85 1.63
N LYS A 31 -16.94 2.61 0.84
CA LYS A 31 -17.05 2.58 -0.62
C LYS A 31 -16.70 1.21 -1.19
N ILE A 32 -15.69 0.55 -0.62
CA ILE A 32 -15.31 -0.81 -1.01
C ILE A 32 -16.41 -1.80 -0.64
N GLU A 33 -17.00 -1.71 0.55
CA GLU A 33 -18.16 -2.55 0.93
C GLU A 33 -19.32 -2.41 -0.06
N GLU A 34 -19.61 -1.19 -0.52
CA GLU A 34 -20.65 -0.94 -1.53
C GLU A 34 -20.31 -1.60 -2.88
N ARG A 35 -19.04 -1.56 -3.29
CA ARG A 35 -18.55 -2.19 -4.52
C ARG A 35 -18.56 -3.71 -4.44
N LEU A 36 -18.19 -4.27 -3.29
CA LEU A 36 -18.30 -5.71 -2.99
C LEU A 36 -19.75 -6.18 -3.09
N ARG A 37 -20.71 -5.43 -2.54
CA ARG A 37 -22.14 -5.74 -2.67
C ARG A 37 -22.63 -5.73 -4.12
N LYS A 38 -22.02 -4.91 -4.98
CA LYS A 38 -22.30 -4.86 -6.43
C LYS A 38 -21.55 -5.93 -7.24
N GLY A 39 -20.75 -6.79 -6.60
CA GLY A 39 -19.98 -7.84 -7.27
C GLY A 39 -18.80 -7.33 -8.10
N VAL A 40 -18.31 -6.12 -7.82
CA VAL A 40 -17.18 -5.54 -8.56
C VAL A 40 -15.87 -6.16 -8.06
N ASN A 41 -15.21 -6.95 -8.91
CA ASN A 41 -13.88 -7.56 -8.68
C ASN A 41 -13.67 -8.00 -7.21
N PRO A 42 -14.43 -9.02 -6.75
CA PRO A 42 -14.60 -9.31 -5.34
C PRO A 42 -13.27 -9.59 -4.62
N ASP A 43 -12.33 -10.28 -5.26
CA ASP A 43 -11.05 -10.63 -4.66
C ASP A 43 -10.14 -9.39 -4.46
N ASP A 44 -10.09 -8.48 -5.44
CA ASP A 44 -9.29 -7.26 -5.35
C ASP A 44 -9.87 -6.28 -4.33
N GLU A 45 -11.19 -6.09 -4.36
CA GLU A 45 -11.87 -5.22 -3.42
C GLU A 45 -11.80 -5.79 -2.00
N GLN A 46 -11.86 -7.11 -1.82
CA GLN A 46 -11.70 -7.72 -0.50
C GLN A 46 -10.27 -7.56 0.02
N ARG A 47 -9.23 -7.68 -0.83
CA ARG A 47 -7.84 -7.39 -0.43
C ARG A 47 -7.67 -5.93 -0.01
N ARG A 48 -8.22 -4.98 -0.78
CA ARG A 48 -8.17 -3.54 -0.45
C ARG A 48 -8.92 -3.22 0.84
N TYR A 49 -10.06 -3.88 1.07
CA TYR A 49 -10.82 -3.77 2.30
C TYR A 49 -9.98 -4.21 3.51
N HIS A 50 -9.34 -5.38 3.44
CA HIS A 50 -8.49 -5.87 4.53
C HIS A 50 -7.32 -4.92 4.83
N ILE A 51 -6.65 -4.37 3.82
CA ILE A 51 -5.58 -3.38 4.03
C ILE A 51 -6.08 -2.15 4.81
N LEU A 52 -7.29 -1.67 4.51
CA LEU A 52 -7.87 -0.56 5.26
C LEU A 52 -8.22 -0.97 6.69
N CYS A 53 -8.75 -2.18 6.89
CA CYS A 53 -9.01 -2.73 8.22
C CYS A 53 -7.73 -2.80 9.06
N ASP A 54 -6.63 -3.32 8.51
CA ASP A 54 -5.34 -3.41 9.21
C ASP A 54 -4.82 -2.03 9.62
N ARG A 55 -4.93 -1.03 8.72
CA ARG A 55 -4.55 0.36 9.01
C ARG A 55 -5.42 0.98 10.11
N MET A 56 -6.72 0.71 10.09
CA MET A 56 -7.65 1.20 11.13
C MET A 56 -7.38 0.52 12.48
N GLU A 57 -7.06 -0.77 12.49
CA GLU A 57 -6.70 -1.50 13.70
C GLU A 57 -5.41 -0.95 14.31
N TYR A 58 -4.38 -0.69 13.49
CA TYR A 58 -3.14 -0.04 13.91
C TYR A 58 -3.38 1.33 14.54
N LEU A 59 -4.14 2.20 13.86
CA LEU A 59 -4.51 3.51 14.41
C LEU A 59 -5.28 3.37 15.71
N GLY A 60 -6.19 2.40 15.78
CA GLY A 60 -6.93 2.08 16.99
C GLY A 60 -6.03 1.67 18.14
N SER A 61 -5.00 0.85 17.91
CA SER A 61 -4.03 0.50 18.94
C SER A 61 -3.28 1.73 19.46
N PHE A 62 -2.82 2.62 18.57
CA PHE A 62 -2.13 3.85 18.98
C PHE A 62 -3.05 4.81 19.75
N ILE A 63 -4.26 5.02 19.24
CA ILE A 63 -5.28 5.85 19.90
C ILE A 63 -5.68 5.24 21.25
N GLY A 64 -5.80 3.92 21.33
CA GLY A 64 -6.14 3.17 22.54
C GLY A 64 -5.07 3.16 23.61
N MET A 65 -3.79 3.39 23.25
CA MET A 65 -2.72 3.63 24.23
C MET A 65 -2.84 4.99 24.91
N ASN A 66 -3.58 5.93 24.33
CA ASN A 66 -3.85 7.23 24.93
C ASN A 66 -4.97 7.11 25.98
N LYS A 67 -4.63 7.33 27.25
CA LYS A 67 -5.55 7.19 28.41
C LYS A 67 -6.78 8.11 28.37
N SER A 68 -6.83 9.08 27.46
CA SER A 68 -7.97 9.99 27.29
C SER A 68 -9.13 9.40 26.49
N VAL A 69 -8.93 8.26 25.80
CA VAL A 69 -9.93 7.68 24.90
C VAL A 69 -10.68 6.54 25.59
N ARG A 70 -12.01 6.58 25.54
CA ARG A 70 -12.86 5.57 26.18
C ARG A 70 -12.74 4.23 25.45
N SER A 71 -12.52 3.15 26.19
CA SER A 71 -12.48 1.79 25.66
C SER A 71 -13.19 0.79 26.58
N VAL A 72 -13.59 -0.35 26.04
CA VAL A 72 -14.13 -1.49 26.80
C VAL A 72 -13.66 -2.80 26.17
N GLU A 73 -13.35 -3.78 27.00
CA GLU A 73 -12.97 -5.12 26.57
C GLU A 73 -14.16 -6.07 26.74
N LEU A 74 -14.56 -6.75 25.66
CA LEU A 74 -15.73 -7.63 25.64
C LEU A 74 -15.40 -9.08 26.01
N GLY A 75 -14.12 -9.39 26.24
CA GLY A 75 -13.66 -10.72 26.64
C GLY A 75 -13.68 -11.74 25.49
N ILE A 76 -13.28 -12.97 25.83
CA ILE A 76 -13.09 -14.07 24.87
C ILE A 76 -14.44 -14.70 24.50
N GLU A 77 -15.37 -14.72 25.46
CA GLU A 77 -16.72 -15.26 25.29
C GLU A 77 -17.50 -14.52 24.21
N TYR A 78 -17.23 -13.22 24.01
CA TYR A 78 -17.87 -12.42 22.97
C TYR A 78 -17.50 -12.92 21.58
N PHE A 79 -16.23 -13.20 21.31
CA PHE A 79 -15.79 -13.68 20.00
C PHE A 79 -16.38 -15.04 19.67
N GLU A 80 -16.39 -15.97 20.63
CA GLU A 80 -17.02 -17.28 20.47
C GLU A 80 -18.52 -17.17 20.17
N LEU A 81 -19.21 -16.25 20.84
CA LEU A 81 -20.63 -15.96 20.61
C LEU A 81 -20.85 -15.43 19.18
N LEU A 82 -19.98 -14.56 18.68
CA LEU A 82 -20.07 -14.06 17.31
C LEU A 82 -19.93 -15.17 16.27
N LEU A 83 -19.00 -16.11 16.47
CA LEU A 83 -18.83 -17.27 15.58
C LEU A 83 -20.08 -18.15 15.54
N GLN A 84 -20.73 -18.35 16.69
CA GLN A 84 -22.00 -19.10 16.77
C GLN A 84 -23.13 -18.38 16.03
N ILE A 85 -23.26 -17.06 16.20
CA ILE A 85 -24.26 -16.25 15.49
C ILE A 85 -24.00 -16.29 13.98
N GLN A 86 -22.74 -16.13 13.54
CA GLN A 86 -22.35 -16.15 12.14
C GLN A 86 -22.71 -17.48 11.47
N ALA A 87 -22.47 -18.61 12.14
CA ALA A 87 -22.82 -19.93 11.64
C ALA A 87 -24.33 -20.11 11.43
N ARG A 88 -25.15 -19.52 12.30
CA ARG A 88 -26.63 -19.66 12.28
C ARG A 88 -27.34 -18.62 11.40
N PHE A 89 -26.78 -17.41 11.27
CA PHE A 89 -27.39 -16.28 10.56
C PHE A 89 -26.37 -15.55 9.65
N PRO A 90 -25.74 -16.23 8.69
CA PRO A 90 -24.62 -15.69 7.91
C PRO A 90 -24.98 -14.49 7.02
N VAL A 91 -26.25 -14.39 6.59
CA VAL A 91 -26.72 -13.25 5.77
C VAL A 91 -26.91 -12.04 6.65
N GLU A 92 -27.67 -12.17 7.73
CA GLU A 92 -27.95 -11.08 8.67
C GLU A 92 -26.70 -10.61 9.41
N PHE A 93 -25.77 -11.51 9.72
CA PHE A 93 -24.47 -11.18 10.30
C PHE A 93 -23.66 -10.24 9.38
N ARG A 94 -23.67 -10.50 8.07
CA ARG A 94 -23.04 -9.61 7.09
C ARG A 94 -23.81 -8.30 6.93
N SER A 95 -25.14 -8.34 6.84
CA SER A 95 -25.98 -7.14 6.73
C SER A 95 -25.82 -6.21 7.93
N ALA A 96 -25.69 -6.76 9.15
CA ALA A 96 -25.46 -6.01 10.38
C ALA A 96 -23.99 -5.56 10.55
N ARG A 97 -23.11 -5.78 9.57
CA ARG A 97 -21.68 -5.42 9.59
C ARG A 97 -20.96 -5.90 10.86
N VAL A 98 -21.30 -7.08 11.37
CA VAL A 98 -20.75 -7.58 12.65
C VAL A 98 -19.26 -7.89 12.56
N SER A 99 -18.77 -8.25 11.37
CA SER A 99 -17.34 -8.49 11.11
C SER A 99 -16.54 -7.23 10.77
N ALA A 100 -17.16 -6.04 10.75
CA ALA A 100 -16.42 -4.82 10.48
C ALA A 100 -15.66 -4.40 11.73
N ASN A 101 -14.37 -4.07 11.59
CA ASN A 101 -13.53 -3.59 12.69
C ASN A 101 -13.71 -2.08 12.96
N PHE A 102 -14.72 -1.45 12.36
CA PHE A 102 -14.98 -0.02 12.46
C PHE A 102 -16.45 0.34 12.26
N CYS A 103 -16.88 1.43 12.89
CA CYS A 103 -18.17 2.06 12.68
C CYS A 103 -18.05 3.59 12.79
N PRO A 104 -18.25 4.35 11.70
CA PRO A 104 -18.35 5.80 11.82
C PRO A 104 -19.58 6.21 12.63
N TRP A 105 -19.50 7.33 13.37
CA TRP A 105 -20.62 7.77 14.21
C TRP A 105 -21.94 7.90 13.45
N SER A 106 -21.89 8.30 12.18
CA SER A 106 -23.06 8.46 11.29
C SER A 106 -23.73 7.15 10.89
N LYS A 107 -23.10 6.00 11.17
CA LYS A 107 -23.60 4.65 10.86
C LYS A 107 -23.95 3.83 12.10
N ILE A 108 -23.70 4.35 13.31
CA ILE A 108 -23.94 3.62 14.56
C ILE A 108 -25.40 3.21 14.71
N THR A 109 -26.35 4.14 14.51
CA THR A 109 -27.79 3.88 14.68
C THR A 109 -28.26 2.71 13.82
N GLU A 110 -27.87 2.70 12.54
CA GLU A 110 -28.20 1.66 11.57
C GLU A 110 -27.59 0.32 11.98
N GLN A 111 -26.29 0.31 12.27
CA GLN A 111 -25.56 -0.89 12.63
C GLN A 111 -26.07 -1.51 13.95
N ILE A 112 -26.30 -0.69 14.97
CA ILE A 112 -26.73 -1.19 16.28
C ILE A 112 -28.16 -1.73 16.24
N SER A 113 -29.05 -1.10 15.48
CA SER A 113 -30.42 -1.59 15.29
C SER A 113 -30.43 -2.96 14.59
N LEU A 114 -29.58 -3.15 13.57
CA LEU A 114 -29.44 -4.43 12.89
C LEU A 114 -28.82 -5.49 13.82
N PHE A 115 -27.80 -5.13 14.60
CA PHE A 115 -27.15 -6.01 15.56
C PHE A 115 -28.10 -6.46 16.68
N GLU A 116 -28.87 -5.54 17.27
CA GLU A 116 -29.86 -5.84 18.32
C GLU A 116 -30.93 -6.83 17.84
N ASN A 117 -31.44 -6.62 16.63
CA ASN A 117 -32.39 -7.54 16.02
C ASN A 117 -31.76 -8.93 15.79
N LEU A 118 -30.50 -8.99 15.36
CA LEU A 118 -29.76 -10.24 15.14
C LEU A 118 -29.55 -11.00 16.46
N VAL A 119 -29.05 -10.35 17.51
CA VAL A 119 -28.79 -11.02 18.81
C VAL A 119 -30.07 -11.45 19.51
N LYS A 120 -31.17 -10.70 19.34
CA LYS A 120 -32.51 -11.10 19.82
C LYS A 120 -33.00 -12.36 19.11
N ARG A 121 -32.87 -12.43 17.78
CA ARG A 121 -33.21 -13.63 17.00
C ARG A 121 -32.31 -14.83 17.34
N ALA A 122 -31.06 -14.58 17.66
CA ALA A 122 -30.13 -15.61 18.11
C ALA A 122 -30.39 -16.09 19.55
N GLY A 123 -31.22 -15.39 20.33
CA GLY A 123 -31.54 -15.75 21.72
C GLY A 123 -30.41 -15.45 22.71
N VAL A 124 -29.55 -14.48 22.39
CA VAL A 124 -28.34 -14.16 23.16
C VAL A 124 -28.30 -12.70 23.60
N SER A 125 -29.44 -12.00 23.52
CA SER A 125 -29.57 -10.59 23.92
C SER A 125 -29.15 -10.36 25.37
N ASP A 126 -29.38 -11.31 26.26
CA ASP A 126 -29.20 -11.13 27.71
C ASP A 126 -27.76 -11.38 28.16
N ARG A 127 -26.87 -11.75 27.22
CA ARG A 127 -25.43 -11.94 27.47
C ARG A 127 -24.79 -10.60 27.84
N LYS A 128 -23.96 -10.61 28.88
CA LYS A 128 -23.31 -9.41 29.44
C LYS A 128 -22.51 -8.66 28.37
N GLU A 129 -21.74 -9.40 27.57
CA GLU A 129 -20.86 -8.88 26.54
C GLU A 129 -21.65 -8.20 25.41
N ILE A 130 -22.82 -8.76 25.06
CA ILE A 130 -23.75 -8.17 24.09
C ILE A 130 -24.33 -6.86 24.61
N GLN A 131 -24.81 -6.86 25.85
CA GLN A 131 -25.34 -5.66 26.52
C GLN A 131 -24.27 -4.57 26.66
N GLU A 132 -23.02 -4.96 26.92
CA GLU A 132 -21.88 -4.06 27.04
C GLU A 132 -21.53 -3.40 25.70
N LYS A 133 -21.46 -4.17 24.60
CA LYS A 133 -21.31 -3.62 23.25
C LYS A 133 -22.43 -2.66 22.91
N ILE A 134 -23.69 -3.04 23.15
CA ILE A 134 -24.86 -2.19 22.87
C ILE A 134 -24.77 -0.86 23.62
N ARG A 135 -24.46 -0.92 24.92
CA ARG A 135 -24.29 0.27 25.75
C ARG A 135 -23.16 1.15 25.24
N PHE A 136 -22.03 0.56 24.85
CA PHE A 136 -20.89 1.28 24.30
C PHE A 136 -21.23 2.00 22.99
N TYR A 137 -21.93 1.33 22.07
CA TYR A 137 -22.36 1.90 20.80
C TYR A 137 -23.33 3.08 21.00
N ARG A 138 -24.36 2.91 21.84
CA ARG A 138 -25.33 3.97 22.12
C ARG A 138 -24.71 5.19 22.79
N ASP A 139 -23.71 4.97 23.65
CA ASP A 139 -22.95 6.07 24.25
C ASP A 139 -22.09 6.80 23.23
N ALA A 140 -21.38 6.07 22.37
CA ALA A 140 -20.61 6.65 21.27
C ALA A 140 -21.50 7.46 20.31
N GLU A 141 -22.69 6.97 19.97
CA GLU A 141 -23.67 7.69 19.16
C GLU A 141 -24.05 9.05 19.78
N LYS A 142 -24.41 9.03 21.08
CA LYS A 142 -24.82 10.24 21.81
C LYS A 142 -23.72 11.32 21.77
N ASN A 143 -22.47 10.90 21.82
CA ASN A 143 -21.31 11.78 21.83
C ASN A 143 -20.67 11.98 20.43
N LYS A 144 -21.29 11.45 19.37
CA LYS A 144 -20.79 11.46 17.98
C LYS A 144 -19.34 10.93 17.85
N LEU A 145 -19.04 9.85 18.56
CA LEU A 145 -17.74 9.18 18.54
C LEU A 145 -17.73 8.07 17.49
N HIS A 146 -16.63 7.95 16.76
CA HIS A 146 -16.35 6.80 15.90
C HIS A 146 -15.98 5.58 16.74
N ILE A 147 -16.23 4.38 16.24
CA ILE A 147 -15.89 3.13 16.94
C ILE A 147 -14.85 2.35 16.13
N LEU A 148 -13.85 1.84 16.82
CA LEU A 148 -12.94 0.81 16.35
C LEU A 148 -13.12 -0.45 17.19
N GLU A 149 -13.12 -1.62 16.54
CA GLU A 149 -13.14 -2.93 17.18
C GLU A 149 -11.80 -3.61 16.92
N LEU A 150 -10.95 -3.73 17.94
CA LEU A 150 -9.63 -4.35 17.83
C LEU A 150 -9.66 -5.79 18.30
N GLN A 151 -8.91 -6.66 17.63
CA GLN A 151 -8.73 -8.05 18.06
C GLN A 151 -7.40 -8.19 18.80
N GLU A 152 -7.46 -8.31 20.12
CA GLU A 152 -6.27 -8.51 20.96
C GLU A 152 -6.05 -10.01 21.17
N GLN A 153 -4.86 -10.51 20.81
CA GLN A 153 -4.47 -11.89 21.10
C GLN A 153 -3.89 -11.94 22.51
N LEU A 154 -4.49 -12.78 23.38
CA LEU A 154 -3.93 -13.03 24.71
C LEU A 154 -2.73 -13.96 24.56
N ILE A 155 -1.53 -13.39 24.69
CA ILE A 155 -0.27 -14.14 24.75
C ILE A 155 -0.21 -14.81 26.14
N THR A 156 -0.11 -16.14 26.17
CA THR A 156 0.20 -16.91 27.39
C THR A 156 1.59 -16.55 27.90
N GLU A 157 1.75 -16.45 29.23
CA GLU A 157 2.82 -15.80 30.01
C GLU A 157 4.31 -16.08 29.68
N ASP A 158 4.65 -16.86 28.65
CA ASP A 158 6.03 -17.29 28.35
C ASP A 158 6.66 -16.64 27.09
N ALA A 159 6.13 -15.52 26.59
CA ALA A 159 6.77 -14.83 25.47
C ALA A 159 7.15 -13.39 25.87
N GLU A 160 8.45 -13.17 26.12
CA GLU A 160 9.05 -11.85 26.04
C GLU A 160 8.88 -11.32 24.61
N VAL A 161 7.80 -10.58 24.38
CA VAL A 161 7.59 -9.85 23.13
C VAL A 161 7.57 -8.38 23.48
N ASN A 162 8.58 -7.67 22.99
CA ASN A 162 8.64 -6.22 23.02
C ASN A 162 7.45 -5.69 22.20
N PRO A 163 6.50 -4.92 22.78
CA PRO A 163 5.26 -4.53 22.10
C PRO A 163 5.48 -3.71 20.81
N GLU A 164 6.59 -2.98 20.73
CA GLU A 164 6.98 -2.21 19.55
C GLU A 164 7.42 -3.10 18.36
N ASP A 165 8.05 -4.24 18.63
CA ASP A 165 8.54 -5.17 17.59
C ASP A 165 7.40 -5.99 16.94
N GLY A 166 6.34 -6.28 17.69
CA GLY A 166 5.17 -7.02 17.18
C GLY A 166 4.29 -6.23 16.22
N LEU A 167 4.11 -4.93 16.50
CA LEU A 167 3.28 -4.04 15.68
C LEU A 167 4.00 -3.59 14.41
N ILE A 168 5.30 -3.28 14.51
CA ILE A 168 6.15 -2.98 13.36
C ILE A 168 6.28 -4.24 12.48
N SER A 169 6.55 -5.43 13.04
CA SER A 169 6.60 -6.67 12.23
C SER A 169 5.26 -7.05 11.57
N LYS A 170 4.11 -6.74 12.18
CA LYS A 170 2.79 -6.83 11.53
C LYS A 170 2.65 -5.82 10.38
N PHE A 171 3.12 -4.57 10.56
CA PHE A 171 3.10 -3.54 9.52
C PHE A 171 3.97 -3.91 8.30
N LEU A 172 5.09 -4.56 8.55
CA LEU A 172 6.06 -5.04 7.55
C LEU A 172 5.63 -6.31 6.84
N SER A 173 4.62 -6.99 7.37
CA SER A 173 4.01 -8.17 6.74
C SER A 173 2.72 -7.84 5.98
N ILE A 174 2.26 -6.58 5.98
CA ILE A 174 1.18 -6.14 5.09
C ILE A 174 1.72 -6.15 3.65
N PRO A 175 1.19 -7.01 2.76
CA PRO A 175 1.69 -7.08 1.40
C PRO A 175 1.29 -5.81 0.63
N VAL A 176 2.27 -4.93 0.42
CA VAL A 176 2.26 -3.97 -0.69
C VAL A 176 2.01 -4.77 -1.97
N SER A 177 0.87 -4.53 -2.62
CA SER A 177 0.37 -5.18 -3.84
C SER A 177 1.33 -6.19 -4.48
N ASP A 178 1.11 -7.49 -4.23
CA ASP A 178 1.87 -8.59 -4.87
C ASP A 178 1.38 -8.89 -6.29
N LYS A 179 0.68 -7.95 -6.94
CA LYS A 179 0.24 -8.18 -8.32
C LYS A 179 1.41 -7.91 -9.27
N ILE A 180 1.91 -8.94 -9.94
CA ILE A 180 2.69 -8.77 -11.18
C ILE A 180 1.81 -8.19 -12.28
N THR A 181 0.49 -8.34 -12.18
CA THR A 181 -0.44 -7.96 -13.24
C THR A 181 -0.48 -6.44 -13.38
N SER A 182 0.04 -5.95 -14.49
CA SER A 182 -0.11 -4.58 -14.96
C SER A 182 -1.56 -4.29 -15.32
N ALA A 183 -1.91 -3.01 -15.33
CA ALA A 183 -3.25 -2.56 -15.67
C ALA A 183 -3.19 -1.64 -16.90
N LYS A 184 -4.05 -1.89 -17.90
CA LYS A 184 -4.33 -0.94 -18.99
C LYS A 184 -5.31 0.12 -18.47
N ASP A 185 -4.87 0.88 -17.47
CA ASP A 185 -5.69 1.88 -16.78
C ASP A 185 -5.35 3.30 -17.24
N VAL A 186 -6.04 3.72 -18.30
CA VAL A 186 -5.92 5.07 -18.87
C VAL A 186 -6.30 6.15 -17.86
N ASN A 187 -7.24 5.86 -16.95
CA ASN A 187 -7.69 6.84 -15.95
C ASN A 187 -6.60 7.06 -14.89
N SER A 188 -5.99 6.00 -14.38
CA SER A 188 -4.85 6.11 -13.46
C SER A 188 -3.65 6.82 -14.12
N PHE A 189 -3.41 6.56 -15.40
CA PHE A 189 -2.37 7.24 -16.17
C PHE A 189 -2.62 8.76 -16.24
N MET A 190 -3.84 9.17 -16.62
CA MET A 190 -4.21 10.58 -16.69
C MET A 190 -4.22 11.23 -15.29
N ALA A 191 -4.68 10.53 -14.27
CA ALA A 191 -4.69 11.01 -12.89
C ALA A 191 -3.27 11.28 -12.37
N LEU A 192 -2.34 10.34 -12.58
CA LEU A 192 -0.94 10.53 -12.19
C LEU A 192 -0.28 11.67 -12.99
N ARG A 193 -0.52 11.76 -14.30
CA ARG A 193 -0.02 12.88 -15.12
C ARG A 193 -0.50 14.22 -14.58
N ASN A 194 -1.79 14.34 -14.27
CA ASN A 194 -2.37 15.56 -13.71
C ASN A 194 -1.78 15.89 -12.34
N GLN A 195 -1.61 14.89 -11.47
CA GLN A 195 -0.99 15.07 -10.16
C GLN A 195 0.44 15.63 -10.27
N ILE A 196 1.27 15.08 -11.17
CA ILE A 196 2.64 15.57 -11.38
C ILE A 196 2.61 17.02 -11.89
N ASN A 197 1.75 17.34 -12.87
CA ASN A 197 1.63 18.71 -13.38
C ASN A 197 1.17 19.70 -12.29
N THR A 198 0.22 19.31 -11.44
CA THR A 198 -0.21 20.13 -10.30
C THR A 198 0.95 20.36 -9.33
N VAL A 199 1.69 19.30 -8.96
CA VAL A 199 2.85 19.43 -8.07
C VAL A 199 3.91 20.34 -8.67
N ILE A 200 4.19 20.24 -9.97
CA ILE A 200 5.13 21.15 -10.65
C ILE A 200 4.65 22.61 -10.56
N ALA A 201 3.37 22.87 -10.86
CA ALA A 201 2.81 24.22 -10.79
C ALA A 201 2.80 24.78 -9.36
N ASP A 202 2.57 23.93 -8.36
CA ASP A 202 2.62 24.28 -6.95
C ASP A 202 4.05 24.59 -6.48
N MET A 203 5.04 23.80 -6.94
CA MET A 203 6.46 24.06 -6.67
C MET A 203 6.92 25.40 -7.26
N GLU A 204 6.46 25.76 -8.46
CA GLU A 204 6.75 27.05 -9.09
C GLU A 204 6.16 28.23 -8.29
N LYS A 205 5.10 27.99 -7.51
CA LYS A 205 4.48 28.96 -6.58
C LYS A 205 5.08 28.91 -5.17
N GLY A 206 6.05 28.04 -4.91
CA GLY A 206 6.67 27.85 -3.59
C GLY A 206 5.84 27.03 -2.60
N ILE A 207 4.80 26.31 -3.07
CA ILE A 207 3.96 25.46 -2.24
C ILE A 207 4.65 24.11 -2.05
N GLN A 208 4.78 23.66 -0.81
CA GLN A 208 5.34 22.34 -0.49
C GLN A 208 4.27 21.26 -0.64
N THR A 209 4.41 20.45 -1.69
CA THR A 209 3.54 19.28 -1.96
C THR A 209 4.39 18.12 -2.52
N GLY A 210 3.79 16.99 -2.83
CA GLY A 210 4.48 15.82 -3.40
C GLY A 210 3.58 14.89 -4.17
N VAL A 211 4.20 14.07 -5.01
CA VAL A 211 3.51 13.07 -5.84
C VAL A 211 3.43 11.76 -5.07
N ASN A 212 2.27 11.13 -5.12
CA ASN A 212 2.03 9.84 -4.49
C ASN A 212 1.88 8.74 -5.54
N PHE A 213 2.82 7.80 -5.54
CA PHE A 213 2.81 6.64 -6.46
C PHE A 213 2.13 5.40 -5.87
N SER A 214 1.63 5.48 -4.64
CA SER A 214 1.01 4.34 -3.95
C SER A 214 -0.28 3.92 -4.64
N ASP A 215 -0.58 2.62 -4.61
CA ASP A 215 -1.78 2.01 -5.19
C ASP A 215 -1.91 2.15 -6.73
N LEU A 216 -0.85 2.59 -7.41
CA LEU A 216 -0.78 2.60 -8.88
C LEU A 216 -0.07 1.35 -9.39
N ALA A 217 -0.46 0.93 -10.60
CA ALA A 217 0.21 -0.15 -11.30
C ALA A 217 1.63 0.27 -11.73
N HIS A 218 2.60 -0.65 -11.63
CA HIS A 218 4.02 -0.38 -11.89
C HIS A 218 4.29 0.08 -13.33
N ASN A 219 3.53 -0.41 -14.30
CA ASN A 219 3.57 0.07 -15.68
C ASN A 219 3.14 1.55 -15.79
N VAL A 220 2.08 1.95 -15.10
CA VAL A 220 1.62 3.35 -15.09
C VAL A 220 2.69 4.27 -14.51
N ILE A 221 3.30 3.88 -13.38
CA ILE A 221 4.38 4.64 -12.73
C ILE A 221 5.56 4.80 -13.69
N THR A 222 6.06 3.68 -14.23
CA THR A 222 7.22 3.66 -15.11
C THR A 222 7.01 4.54 -16.34
N GLU A 223 5.86 4.39 -16.99
CA GLU A 223 5.58 5.06 -18.25
C GLU A 223 5.36 6.56 -18.07
N ILE A 224 4.71 6.98 -16.99
CA ILE A 224 4.58 8.41 -16.66
C ILE A 224 5.94 9.00 -16.25
N LEU A 225 6.71 8.32 -15.41
CA LEU A 225 8.04 8.81 -15.01
C LEU A 225 8.91 9.06 -16.24
N ARG A 226 8.90 8.13 -17.20
CA ARG A 226 9.61 8.30 -18.46
C ARG A 226 9.22 9.57 -19.21
N GLU A 227 7.92 9.86 -19.30
CA GLU A 227 7.41 11.06 -19.98
C GLU A 227 7.96 12.36 -19.38
N PHE A 228 8.05 12.44 -18.06
CA PHE A 228 8.56 13.64 -17.38
C PHE A 228 10.09 13.69 -17.31
N VAL A 229 10.76 12.54 -17.26
CA VAL A 229 12.22 12.45 -17.27
C VAL A 229 12.81 12.88 -18.63
N TYR A 230 12.23 12.41 -19.73
CA TYR A 230 12.73 12.63 -21.11
C TYR A 230 12.26 13.93 -21.77
N GLN A 231 12.16 15.02 -21.00
CA GLN A 231 11.82 16.35 -21.55
C GLN A 231 13.06 17.19 -21.90
N GLY A 232 14.24 16.79 -21.40
CA GLY A 232 15.48 17.55 -21.49
C GLY A 232 15.44 18.87 -20.72
N GLY A 233 16.61 19.51 -20.57
CA GLY A 233 16.74 20.81 -19.92
C GLY A 233 17.45 20.74 -18.57
N ARG A 234 17.10 21.66 -17.66
CA ARG A 234 17.65 21.71 -16.31
C ARG A 234 16.86 20.74 -15.42
N PRO A 235 17.52 19.80 -14.71
CA PRO A 235 16.85 18.88 -13.82
C PRO A 235 15.99 19.60 -12.79
N MET A 236 14.75 19.14 -12.63
CA MET A 236 13.83 19.50 -11.55
C MET A 236 13.66 18.29 -10.65
N TYR A 237 13.49 18.49 -9.34
CA TYR A 237 13.45 17.42 -8.36
C TYR A 237 12.05 17.30 -7.76
N LEU A 238 11.29 16.31 -8.22
CA LEU A 238 9.91 16.07 -7.86
C LEU A 238 9.81 15.45 -6.46
N PRO A 239 9.18 16.09 -5.47
CA PRO A 239 9.02 15.51 -4.13
C PRO A 239 8.12 14.26 -4.18
N VAL A 240 8.53 13.21 -3.47
CA VAL A 240 7.82 11.93 -3.42
C VAL A 240 7.24 11.70 -2.02
N ILE A 241 5.97 11.32 -1.97
CA ILE A 241 5.26 10.96 -0.74
C ILE A 241 4.59 9.59 -0.91
N TYR A 242 4.54 8.80 0.16
CA TYR A 242 3.92 7.48 0.15
C TYR A 242 2.63 7.44 0.96
N ALA A 243 1.82 6.40 0.76
CA ALA A 243 0.53 6.23 1.45
C ALA A 243 0.66 6.04 2.97
N ASP A 244 1.81 5.58 3.45
CA ASP A 244 2.15 5.50 4.87
C ASP A 244 2.60 6.87 5.45
N GLY A 245 2.57 7.94 4.64
CA GLY A 245 2.96 9.29 5.05
C GLY A 245 4.47 9.54 5.03
N SER A 246 5.28 8.51 4.79
CA SER A 246 6.73 8.63 4.65
C SER A 246 7.10 9.43 3.39
N LYS A 247 8.25 10.10 3.44
CA LYS A 247 8.73 10.97 2.36
C LYS A 247 9.95 10.33 1.69
N GLY A 248 9.82 10.01 0.41
CA GLY A 248 10.95 9.55 -0.40
C GLY A 248 11.88 10.71 -0.76
N LYS A 249 13.07 10.37 -1.24
CA LYS A 249 13.94 11.40 -1.83
C LYS A 249 13.35 11.91 -3.14
N PRO A 250 13.57 13.18 -3.49
CA PRO A 250 13.06 13.75 -4.72
C PRO A 250 13.56 13.01 -5.98
N LEU A 251 12.68 12.86 -6.97
CA LEU A 251 12.98 12.19 -8.24
C LEU A 251 13.37 13.22 -9.31
N PRO A 252 14.51 13.07 -10.01
CA PRO A 252 14.90 13.99 -11.06
C PRO A 252 14.03 13.84 -12.32
N ILE A 253 13.43 14.93 -12.78
CA ILE A 253 12.66 15.04 -14.02
C ILE A 253 13.23 16.15 -14.93
N ARG A 254 12.79 16.22 -16.18
CA ARG A 254 13.24 17.21 -17.19
C ARG A 254 14.75 17.20 -17.42
N CYS A 255 15.35 16.03 -17.36
CA CYS A 255 16.80 15.89 -17.28
C CYS A 255 17.41 15.08 -18.44
N LEU A 256 16.68 14.12 -19.03
CA LEU A 256 17.19 13.28 -20.12
C LEU A 256 16.68 13.73 -21.48
N LYS A 257 17.49 13.50 -22.53
CA LYS A 257 17.10 13.68 -23.94
C LYS A 257 17.11 12.34 -24.64
N PHE A 258 16.08 12.07 -25.44
CA PHE A 258 16.00 10.84 -26.22
C PHE A 258 17.02 10.84 -27.37
N ARG A 259 17.77 9.75 -27.54
CA ARG A 259 18.83 9.61 -28.56
C ARG A 259 18.62 8.36 -29.42
N SER A 260 17.89 8.52 -30.53
CA SER A 260 17.50 7.41 -31.42
C SER A 260 18.67 6.68 -32.09
N GLU A 261 19.79 7.37 -32.34
CA GLU A 261 20.96 6.76 -33.01
C GLU A 261 21.73 5.79 -32.11
N LYS A 262 21.82 6.06 -30.81
CA LYS A 262 22.49 5.18 -29.83
C LYS A 262 21.73 3.87 -29.63
N LEU A 263 20.40 3.93 -29.60
CA LEU A 263 19.55 2.73 -29.51
C LEU A 263 19.80 1.76 -30.68
N LYS A 264 20.07 2.27 -31.88
CA LYS A 264 20.43 1.41 -33.03
C LYS A 264 21.77 0.70 -32.83
N ALA A 265 22.76 1.38 -32.23
CA ALA A 265 24.05 0.77 -31.93
C ALA A 265 23.91 -0.34 -30.86
N LEU A 266 23.11 -0.07 -29.83
CA LEU A 266 22.81 -1.00 -28.75
C LEU A 266 22.13 -2.27 -29.24
N SER A 267 21.23 -2.19 -30.23
CA SER A 267 20.44 -3.33 -30.73
C SER A 267 21.24 -4.59 -31.13
N LYS A 268 22.54 -4.46 -31.40
CA LYS A 268 23.44 -5.57 -31.76
C LYS A 268 23.95 -6.39 -30.57
N HIS A 269 23.79 -5.90 -29.35
CA HIS A 269 24.23 -6.57 -28.13
C HIS A 269 23.14 -7.51 -27.57
N PRO A 270 23.52 -8.59 -26.88
CA PRO A 270 22.56 -9.52 -26.27
C PRO A 270 21.75 -8.84 -25.16
N ILE A 271 20.51 -9.28 -24.98
CA ILE A 271 19.61 -8.81 -23.92
C ILE A 271 19.73 -9.75 -22.72
N LEU A 272 19.93 -9.16 -21.54
CA LEU A 272 19.89 -9.86 -20.26
C LEU A 272 18.48 -9.76 -19.65
N ASN A 273 17.84 -10.89 -19.42
CA ASN A 273 16.56 -10.95 -18.73
C ASN A 273 16.78 -10.84 -17.22
N VAL A 274 16.27 -9.77 -16.62
CA VAL A 274 16.46 -9.48 -15.20
C VAL A 274 15.12 -9.24 -14.53
N GLY A 275 14.84 -9.96 -13.45
CA GLY A 275 13.67 -9.74 -12.61
C GLY A 275 13.89 -8.59 -11.64
N MET A 276 12.83 -7.88 -11.29
CA MET A 276 12.93 -6.78 -10.32
C MET A 276 13.28 -7.29 -8.93
N MET A 277 12.51 -8.24 -8.39
CA MET A 277 12.66 -8.68 -7.00
C MET A 277 12.44 -10.19 -6.84
N SER A 278 13.42 -10.87 -6.24
CA SER A 278 13.37 -12.32 -6.01
C SER A 278 12.42 -12.70 -4.87
N GLY A 279 11.91 -13.94 -4.88
CA GLY A 279 11.10 -14.49 -3.79
C GLY A 279 9.69 -13.91 -3.68
N ARG A 280 9.20 -13.26 -4.73
CA ARG A 280 7.80 -12.82 -4.84
C ARG A 280 6.99 -13.59 -5.89
N HIS A 281 7.64 -14.00 -6.99
CA HIS A 281 6.98 -14.58 -8.15
C HIS A 281 7.87 -15.67 -8.75
N HIS A 282 7.70 -16.90 -8.27
CA HIS A 282 8.54 -18.04 -8.65
C HIS A 282 8.33 -18.44 -10.12
N GLU A 283 7.17 -18.12 -10.69
CA GLU A 283 6.86 -18.26 -12.11
C GLU A 283 7.81 -17.47 -13.02
N MET A 284 8.44 -16.40 -12.49
CA MET A 284 9.41 -15.60 -13.25
C MET A 284 10.78 -16.27 -13.35
N ASP A 285 11.09 -17.23 -12.47
CA ASP A 285 12.43 -17.87 -12.38
C ASP A 285 12.79 -18.65 -13.65
N GLU A 286 11.81 -19.07 -14.44
CA GLU A 286 12.03 -19.71 -15.74
C GLU A 286 12.49 -18.73 -16.82
N VAL A 287 12.11 -17.45 -16.69
CA VAL A 287 12.30 -16.39 -17.71
C VAL A 287 13.51 -15.52 -17.40
N VAL A 288 13.72 -15.19 -16.13
CA VAL A 288 14.78 -14.26 -15.69
C VAL A 288 16.05 -15.01 -15.32
N LYS A 289 17.21 -14.40 -15.58
CA LYS A 289 18.52 -14.98 -15.25
C LYS A 289 19.04 -14.54 -13.89
N VAL A 290 18.64 -13.34 -13.46
CA VAL A 290 19.09 -12.72 -12.21
C VAL A 290 18.02 -11.73 -11.75
N TYR A 291 18.08 -11.34 -10.47
CA TYR A 291 17.22 -10.33 -9.89
C TYR A 291 18.02 -9.10 -9.45
N PHE A 292 17.46 -7.90 -9.63
CA PHE A 292 18.04 -6.66 -9.08
C PHE A 292 18.00 -6.65 -7.55
N PHE A 293 16.87 -7.09 -6.99
CA PHE A 293 16.57 -6.98 -5.57
C PHE A 293 16.26 -8.34 -4.94
N ARG A 294 16.59 -8.48 -3.66
CA ARG A 294 16.05 -9.56 -2.82
C ARG A 294 14.92 -9.01 -1.95
N ASN A 295 13.80 -9.72 -1.89
CA ASN A 295 12.65 -9.27 -1.10
C ASN A 295 13.00 -8.98 0.37
N GLN A 296 13.81 -9.85 1.00
CA GLN A 296 14.25 -9.67 2.38
C GLN A 296 15.04 -8.37 2.61
N GLU A 297 15.84 -7.95 1.63
CA GLU A 297 16.68 -6.75 1.73
C GLU A 297 15.84 -5.48 1.53
N ILE A 298 14.83 -5.54 0.67
CA ILE A 298 14.09 -4.34 0.27
C ILE A 298 12.79 -4.12 1.06
N SER A 299 11.98 -5.15 1.33
CA SER A 299 10.63 -4.93 1.86
C SER A 299 10.47 -5.17 3.36
N ILE A 300 11.29 -6.02 3.97
CA ILE A 300 11.16 -6.35 5.40
C ILE A 300 11.79 -5.23 6.23
N GLY A 301 11.13 -4.81 7.30
CA GLY A 301 11.71 -3.86 8.26
C GLY A 301 11.48 -2.38 7.96
N LYS A 302 10.93 -2.03 6.78
CA LYS A 302 11.02 -0.69 6.21
C LYS A 302 9.66 -0.06 5.90
N THR A 303 9.58 1.25 6.13
CA THR A 303 8.58 2.15 5.51
C THR A 303 8.72 2.14 3.99
N ALA A 304 7.75 2.70 3.28
CA ALA A 304 7.82 2.83 1.83
C ALA A 304 9.00 3.72 1.39
N ALA A 305 9.29 4.83 2.09
CA ALA A 305 10.45 5.66 1.80
C ALA A 305 11.79 4.94 2.04
N GLU A 306 11.90 4.12 3.08
CA GLU A 306 13.10 3.31 3.33
C GLU A 306 13.26 2.18 2.31
N SER A 307 12.16 1.58 1.88
CA SER A 307 12.16 0.56 0.82
C SER A 307 12.59 1.14 -0.54
N ASP A 308 12.10 2.34 -0.86
CA ASP A 308 12.54 3.15 -2.01
C ASP A 308 14.03 3.46 -1.92
N GLU A 309 14.50 3.97 -0.79
CA GLU A 309 15.93 4.28 -0.63
C GLU A 309 16.81 3.03 -0.70
N ALA A 310 16.40 1.91 -0.11
CA ALA A 310 17.11 0.64 -0.22
C ALA A 310 17.20 0.17 -1.67
N ALA A 311 16.09 0.25 -2.43
CA ALA A 311 16.08 -0.10 -3.84
C ALA A 311 16.95 0.85 -4.68
N TYR A 312 16.93 2.16 -4.38
CA TYR A 312 17.80 3.15 -5.01
C TYR A 312 19.28 2.85 -4.78
N VAL A 313 19.69 2.65 -3.54
CA VAL A 313 21.09 2.35 -3.18
C VAL A 313 21.55 1.10 -3.91
N ARG A 314 20.73 0.04 -3.88
CA ARG A 314 21.07 -1.23 -4.52
C ARG A 314 21.16 -1.12 -6.05
N ALA A 315 20.19 -0.46 -6.68
CA ALA A 315 20.21 -0.26 -8.13
C ALA A 315 21.41 0.59 -8.56
N LYS A 316 21.73 1.64 -7.80
CA LYS A 316 22.90 2.49 -8.03
C LYS A 316 24.21 1.71 -7.96
N GLU A 317 24.40 0.88 -6.94
CA GLU A 317 25.60 0.01 -6.84
C GLU A 317 25.76 -0.90 -8.06
N ILE A 318 24.67 -1.50 -8.53
CA ILE A 318 24.66 -2.36 -9.72
C ILE A 318 25.02 -1.52 -10.95
N PHE A 319 24.38 -0.38 -11.15
CA PHE A 319 24.65 0.49 -12.30
C PHE A 319 26.08 1.03 -12.32
N GLU A 320 26.64 1.36 -11.16
CA GLU A 320 28.03 1.81 -11.03
C GLU A 320 29.02 0.70 -11.43
N LYS A 321 28.76 -0.56 -11.06
CA LYS A 321 29.56 -1.71 -11.50
C LYS A 321 29.42 -1.96 -13.00
N LEU A 322 28.20 -1.94 -13.52
CA LEU A 322 27.94 -2.07 -14.96
C LEU A 322 28.60 -0.93 -15.76
N ARG A 323 28.84 0.24 -15.15
CA ARG A 323 29.55 1.35 -15.80
C ARG A 323 31.00 1.02 -16.14
N SER A 324 31.66 0.15 -15.39
CA SER A 324 33.05 -0.23 -15.71
C SER A 324 33.17 -1.37 -16.72
N GLU A 325 32.08 -2.11 -16.98
CA GLU A 325 32.17 -3.42 -17.65
C GLU A 325 31.74 -3.41 -19.12
N GLY A 326 31.09 -2.33 -19.60
CA GLY A 326 30.75 -2.17 -21.01
C GLY A 326 29.26 -1.98 -21.27
N ILE A 327 28.81 -2.36 -22.46
CA ILE A 327 27.47 -2.07 -22.98
C ILE A 327 26.47 -3.11 -22.46
N TYR A 328 25.33 -2.65 -21.90
CA TYR A 328 24.31 -3.52 -21.34
C TYR A 328 22.92 -3.23 -21.88
N ARG A 329 22.19 -4.28 -22.22
CA ARG A 329 20.75 -4.25 -22.52
C ARG A 329 20.01 -5.14 -21.56
N ILE A 330 19.08 -4.57 -20.82
CA ILE A 330 18.37 -5.24 -19.73
C ILE A 330 16.89 -5.28 -20.08
N ALA A 331 16.36 -6.48 -20.30
CA ALA A 331 14.91 -6.71 -20.23
C ALA A 331 14.55 -6.80 -18.75
N PHE A 332 13.86 -5.78 -18.24
CA PHE A 332 13.57 -5.62 -16.82
C PHE A 332 12.14 -6.02 -16.50
N PHE A 333 11.97 -7.23 -15.99
CA PHE A 333 10.67 -7.80 -15.66
C PHE A 333 10.19 -7.26 -14.30
N GLN A 334 9.19 -6.39 -14.33
CA GLN A 334 8.73 -5.66 -13.16
C GLN A 334 7.71 -6.44 -12.33
N THR A 335 7.59 -6.06 -11.06
CA THR A 335 6.58 -6.59 -10.14
C THR A 335 5.88 -5.43 -9.42
N GLY A 336 4.77 -5.71 -8.71
CA GLY A 336 3.88 -4.69 -8.15
C GLY A 336 4.38 -3.87 -6.96
N PHE A 337 5.66 -3.98 -6.57
CA PHE A 337 6.19 -3.30 -5.38
C PHE A 337 6.64 -1.87 -5.69
N GLN A 338 5.70 -0.91 -5.57
CA GLN A 338 5.88 0.47 -6.04
C GLN A 338 7.11 1.20 -5.48
N PRO A 339 7.47 1.11 -4.17
CA PRO A 339 8.65 1.79 -3.67
C PRO A 339 9.93 1.37 -4.39
N ALA A 340 10.08 0.08 -4.69
CA ALA A 340 11.25 -0.40 -5.43
C ALA A 340 11.27 0.04 -6.90
N VAL A 341 10.09 0.15 -7.54
CA VAL A 341 9.98 0.72 -8.90
C VAL A 341 10.47 2.16 -8.89
N VAL A 342 10.01 2.99 -7.95
CA VAL A 342 10.42 4.39 -7.82
C VAL A 342 11.93 4.50 -7.55
N GLY A 343 12.45 3.73 -6.59
CA GLY A 343 13.88 3.72 -6.25
C GLY A 343 14.76 3.28 -7.41
N PHE A 344 14.35 2.23 -8.14
CA PHE A 344 15.04 1.76 -9.35
C PHE A 344 15.11 2.84 -10.43
N TYR A 345 13.97 3.45 -10.80
CA TYR A 345 13.95 4.45 -11.87
C TYR A 345 14.62 5.76 -11.48
N ARG A 346 14.65 6.12 -10.19
CA ARG A 346 15.47 7.22 -9.67
C ARG A 346 16.95 6.94 -9.90
N ALA A 347 17.43 5.76 -9.52
CA ALA A 347 18.83 5.36 -9.74
C ALA A 347 19.18 5.29 -11.24
N LEU A 348 18.30 4.70 -12.06
CA LEU A 348 18.49 4.62 -13.50
C LEU A 348 18.57 6.01 -14.15
N THR A 349 17.68 6.93 -13.76
CA THR A 349 17.67 8.30 -14.29
C THR A 349 18.99 9.03 -13.99
N GLU A 350 19.47 8.95 -12.75
CA GLU A 350 20.75 9.54 -12.36
C GLU A 350 21.92 8.91 -13.10
N GLU A 351 21.88 7.60 -13.33
CA GLU A 351 22.91 6.89 -14.08
C GLU A 351 22.98 7.34 -15.53
N LEU A 352 21.83 7.39 -16.21
CA LEU A 352 21.74 7.84 -17.60
C LEU A 352 22.19 9.31 -17.73
N LEU A 353 21.86 10.15 -16.73
CA LEU A 353 22.31 11.54 -16.70
C LEU A 353 23.84 11.66 -16.58
N LYS A 354 24.48 10.82 -15.77
CA LYS A 354 25.97 10.77 -15.66
C LYS A 354 26.62 10.29 -16.95
N ARG A 355 25.99 9.35 -17.66
CA ARG A 355 26.50 8.74 -18.90
C ARG A 355 26.31 9.60 -20.14
N GLU A 356 25.67 10.77 -20.05
CA GLU A 356 25.53 11.69 -21.19
C GLU A 356 26.86 12.07 -21.86
N LYS A 357 27.98 11.95 -21.13
CA LYS A 357 29.34 12.33 -21.58
C LYS A 357 30.35 11.17 -21.66
N SER A 358 29.98 9.95 -21.27
CA SER A 358 30.92 8.82 -21.17
C SER A 358 30.25 7.50 -21.56
N ALA A 359 30.93 6.68 -22.34
CA ALA A 359 30.64 5.24 -22.38
C ALA A 359 30.79 4.65 -20.96
N PRO A 360 30.04 3.59 -20.61
CA PRO A 360 29.29 2.71 -21.51
C PRO A 360 27.81 3.06 -21.66
N GLU A 361 27.20 2.49 -22.70
CA GLU A 361 25.78 2.65 -23.02
C GLU A 361 24.93 1.62 -22.26
N LEU A 362 23.80 2.05 -21.70
CA LEU A 362 22.87 1.23 -20.92
C LEU A 362 21.48 1.36 -21.54
N GLU A 363 20.85 0.23 -21.87
CA GLU A 363 19.45 0.15 -22.28
C GLU A 363 18.66 -0.65 -21.25
N VAL A 364 17.54 -0.10 -20.78
CA VAL A 364 16.59 -0.82 -19.93
C VAL A 364 15.21 -0.83 -20.60
N ILE A 365 14.68 -2.03 -20.84
CA ILE A 365 13.40 -2.30 -21.48
C ILE A 365 12.47 -2.91 -20.42
N PRO A 366 11.54 -2.13 -19.85
CA PRO A 366 10.60 -2.69 -18.87
C PRO A 366 9.69 -3.72 -19.54
N HIS A 367 9.41 -4.83 -18.83
CA HIS A 367 8.47 -5.87 -19.24
C HIS A 367 7.36 -5.96 -18.20
N TYR A 368 6.11 -5.96 -18.69
CA TYR A 368 4.89 -5.87 -17.90
C TYR A 368 4.04 -7.11 -18.10
N TYR A 369 3.69 -7.82 -17.02
CA TYR A 369 2.83 -8.99 -17.12
C TYR A 369 1.36 -8.56 -17.15
N PHE A 370 0.59 -8.95 -18.16
CA PHE A 370 -0.84 -8.64 -18.26
C PHE A 370 -1.77 -9.83 -17.96
N GLY A 371 -1.24 -10.89 -17.35
CA GLY A 371 -2.03 -12.07 -16.93
C GLY A 371 -1.93 -13.27 -17.86
N GLU A 372 -1.47 -13.06 -19.10
CA GLU A 372 -1.24 -14.11 -20.09
C GLU A 372 0.16 -13.98 -20.71
N GLU A 373 0.54 -12.74 -21.07
CA GLU A 373 1.81 -12.43 -21.72
C GLU A 373 2.53 -11.25 -21.07
N TYR A 374 3.84 -11.15 -21.38
CA TYR A 374 4.63 -9.97 -21.08
C TYR A 374 4.61 -9.02 -22.28
N GLU A 375 4.29 -7.76 -22.03
CA GLU A 375 4.43 -6.69 -23.04
C GLU A 375 5.63 -5.80 -22.71
N GLU A 376 6.36 -5.38 -23.74
CA GLU A 376 7.45 -4.41 -23.62
C GLU A 376 6.90 -2.99 -23.39
N GLY A 377 7.48 -2.28 -22.43
CA GLY A 377 7.28 -0.85 -22.25
C GLY A 377 8.29 -0.02 -23.01
N ARG A 378 8.25 1.29 -22.81
CA ARG A 378 9.14 2.22 -23.53
C ARG A 378 10.57 2.20 -22.96
N VAL A 379 11.53 2.13 -23.87
CA VAL A 379 12.97 2.03 -23.57
C VAL A 379 13.53 3.23 -22.81
N TRP A 380 14.43 2.97 -21.85
CA TRP A 380 15.25 3.94 -21.14
C TRP A 380 16.73 3.79 -21.56
N SER A 381 17.35 4.84 -22.11
CA SER A 381 18.75 4.84 -22.60
C SER A 381 19.43 6.21 -22.59
#